data_AF-A9C2B3-F1
#
_entry.id   AF-A9C2B3-F1
#
_cell.length_a   1.000
_cell.length_b   1.000
_cell.length_c   1.000
_cell.angle_alpha   90.00
_cell.angle_beta   90.00
_cell.angle_gamma   90.00
#
_symmetry.space_group_name_H-M   'P 1'
#
loop_
_entity.id
_entity.type
_entity.pdbx_description
1 polymer ?
#
loop_
_entity_poly.entity_id
_entity_poly.type
_entity_poly.pdbx_seq_one_letter_code
_entity_poly.pdbx_strand_id
1 'polypeptide(L)'
;MAERITQQQSLALQQMLRDKPMGYADMERATRMAARRLARWVKKHRADLHVAAWAPDKNGRPFVPVFAWGSRPDTPRPGRALTPAEQMRKTRASRSRAASEAR
;
A
#
# COMPACT_ATOMS: atom_id res chain seq x y z
N MET A 1 23.62 -4.31 -8.09
CA MET A 1 22.47 -4.73 -8.92
C MET A 1 21.31 -5.07 -7.99
N ALA A 2 20.09 -4.54 -8.22
CA ALA A 2 18.95 -4.93 -7.40
C ALA A 2 18.48 -6.33 -7.81
N GLU A 3 18.61 -7.31 -6.93
CA GLU A 3 18.15 -8.68 -7.19
C GLU A 3 16.67 -8.69 -7.60
N ARG A 4 16.38 -9.32 -8.74
CA ARG A 4 15.01 -9.53 -9.25
C ARG A 4 14.39 -10.73 -8.55
N ILE A 5 13.10 -10.65 -8.19
CA ILE A 5 12.35 -11.81 -7.69
C ILE A 5 12.39 -12.92 -8.76
N THR A 6 12.77 -14.13 -8.37
CA THR A 6 12.84 -15.27 -9.29
C THR A 6 11.44 -15.72 -9.72
N GLN A 7 11.32 -16.46 -10.81
CA GLN A 7 10.01 -16.96 -11.26
C GLN A 7 9.34 -17.85 -10.19
N GLN A 8 10.12 -18.71 -9.53
CA GLN A 8 9.62 -19.57 -8.45
C GLN A 8 9.11 -18.75 -7.25
N GLN A 9 9.86 -17.72 -6.83
CA GLN A 9 9.41 -16.80 -5.76
C GLN A 9 8.15 -16.03 -6.15
N SER A 10 8.05 -15.63 -7.42
CA SER A 10 6.86 -14.98 -7.95
C SER A 10 5.65 -15.92 -7.88
N LEU A 11 5.78 -17.17 -8.32
CA LEU A 11 4.68 -18.14 -8.27
C LEU A 11 4.27 -18.46 -6.82
N ALA A 12 5.22 -18.56 -5.90
CA ALA A 12 4.93 -18.74 -4.48
C ALA A 12 4.11 -17.57 -3.91
N LEU A 13 4.53 -16.33 -4.20
CA LEU A 13 3.77 -15.12 -3.81
C LEU A 13 2.34 -15.12 -4.38
N GLN A 14 2.19 -15.51 -5.65
CA GLN A 14 0.88 -15.62 -6.28
C GLN A 14 -0.02 -16.61 -5.53
N GLN A 15 0.51 -17.80 -5.25
CA GLN A 15 -0.24 -18.84 -4.54
C GLN A 15 -0.65 -18.35 -3.15
N MET A 16 0.28 -17.79 -2.39
CA MET A 16 -0.03 -17.27 -1.06
C MET A 16 -1.11 -16.19 -1.07
N LEU A 17 -1.11 -15.30 -2.06
CA LEU A 17 -2.11 -14.23 -2.20
C LEU A 17 -3.45 -14.72 -2.75
N ARG A 18 -3.50 -15.91 -3.37
CA ARG A 18 -4.75 -16.62 -3.68
C ARG A 18 -5.34 -17.24 -2.41
N ASP A 19 -4.49 -17.83 -1.58
CA ASP A 19 -4.90 -18.50 -0.35
C ASP A 19 -5.36 -17.48 0.71
N LYS A 20 -4.63 -16.37 0.86
CA LYS A 20 -4.90 -15.36 1.87
C LYS A 20 -4.51 -13.94 1.43
N PRO A 21 -5.39 -12.95 1.59
CA PRO A 21 -5.01 -11.56 1.42
C PRO A 21 -3.94 -11.11 2.42
N MET A 22 -2.91 -10.40 1.95
CA MET A 22 -1.75 -10.01 2.77
C MET A 22 -1.29 -8.58 2.52
N GLY A 23 -0.82 -7.91 3.58
CA GLY A 23 -0.13 -6.63 3.48
C GLY A 23 1.36 -6.79 3.17
N TYR A 24 2.07 -5.68 2.95
CA TYR A 24 3.51 -5.70 2.70
C TYR A 24 4.29 -6.36 3.85
N ALA A 25 4.00 -6.01 5.11
CA ALA A 25 4.68 -6.59 6.26
C ALA A 25 4.47 -8.11 6.39
N ASP A 26 3.31 -8.62 5.98
CA ASP A 26 3.03 -10.06 5.98
C ASP A 26 3.84 -10.76 4.89
N MET A 27 3.87 -10.19 3.68
CA MET A 27 4.69 -10.70 2.58
C MET A 27 6.18 -10.66 2.91
N GLU A 28 6.67 -9.60 3.56
CA GLU A 28 8.06 -9.52 4.03
C GLU A 28 8.38 -10.62 5.02
N ARG A 29 7.52 -10.85 6.02
CA ARG A 29 7.72 -11.90 7.02
C ARG A 29 7.72 -13.29 6.40
N ALA A 30 6.80 -13.55 5.47
CA ALA A 30 6.66 -14.87 4.86
C ALA A 30 7.78 -15.18 3.85
N THR A 31 8.25 -14.19 3.10
CA THR A 31 9.22 -14.40 2.02
C THR A 31 10.65 -14.00 2.39
N ARG A 32 10.83 -13.30 3.51
CA ARG A 32 12.10 -12.63 3.91
C ARG A 32 12.65 -11.66 2.86
N MET A 33 11.80 -11.20 1.94
CA MET A 33 12.16 -10.17 0.95
C MET A 33 11.86 -8.78 1.49
N ALA A 34 12.70 -7.81 1.16
CA ALA A 34 12.48 -6.41 1.55
C ALA A 34 11.26 -5.78 0.83
N ALA A 35 10.55 -4.89 1.53
CA ALA A 35 9.35 -4.19 1.07
C ALA A 35 9.54 -3.52 -0.29
N ARG A 36 10.70 -2.90 -0.54
CA ARG A 36 10.99 -2.24 -1.83
C ARG A 36 10.97 -3.22 -3.00
N ARG A 37 11.40 -4.47 -2.79
CA ARG A 37 11.39 -5.52 -3.81
C ARG A 37 9.96 -5.99 -4.08
N LEU A 38 9.19 -6.20 -3.01
CA LEU A 38 7.77 -6.54 -3.09
C LEU A 38 6.94 -5.44 -3.77
N ALA A 39 7.17 -4.17 -3.45
CA ALA A 39 6.47 -3.04 -4.06
C ALA A 39 6.69 -2.97 -5.58
N ARG A 40 7.91 -3.26 -6.06
CA ARG A 40 8.20 -3.36 -7.50
C ARG A 40 7.45 -4.53 -8.14
N TRP A 41 7.38 -5.66 -7.45
CA TRP A 41 6.65 -6.83 -7.92
C TRP A 41 5.14 -6.59 -7.98
N VAL A 42 4.55 -6.02 -6.93
CA VAL A 42 3.14 -5.61 -6.90
C VAL A 42 2.82 -4.64 -8.03
N LYS A 43 3.68 -3.65 -8.27
CA LYS A 43 3.51 -2.71 -9.39
C LYS A 43 3.50 -3.42 -10.75
N LYS A 44 4.36 -4.42 -10.95
CA LYS A 44 4.43 -5.21 -12.18
C LYS A 44 3.18 -6.07 -12.40
N HIS A 45 2.64 -6.65 -11.33
CA HIS A 45 1.49 -7.55 -11.37
C HIS A 45 0.17 -6.86 -11.00
N ARG A 46 0.08 -5.54 -11.19
CA ARG A 46 -1.05 -4.76 -10.68
C ARG A 46 -2.38 -5.13 -11.34
N ALA A 47 -2.35 -5.61 -12.59
CA ALA A 47 -3.53 -6.08 -13.31
C ALA A 47 -4.10 -7.39 -12.73
N ASP A 48 -3.25 -8.19 -12.06
CA ASP A 48 -3.61 -9.50 -11.50
C ASP A 48 -3.88 -9.44 -9.99
N LEU A 49 -3.74 -8.25 -9.40
CA LEU A 49 -3.90 -7.98 -7.97
C LEU A 49 -5.01 -6.98 -7.77
N HIS A 50 -5.73 -7.11 -6.66
CA HIS A 50 -6.66 -6.09 -6.19
C HIS A 50 -6.46 -5.83 -4.71
N VAL A 51 -6.86 -4.63 -4.28
CA VAL A 51 -6.90 -4.29 -2.85
C VAL A 51 -8.15 -4.94 -2.26
N ALA A 52 -7.96 -5.97 -1.44
CA ALA A 52 -9.04 -6.68 -0.78
C ALA A 52 -9.49 -6.00 0.53
N ALA A 53 -8.58 -5.30 1.20
CA ALA A 53 -8.87 -4.58 2.44
C ALA A 53 -7.84 -3.47 2.70
N TRP A 54 -8.08 -2.68 3.74
CA TRP A 54 -7.20 -1.64 4.22
C TRP A 54 -6.85 -1.86 5.69
N ALA A 55 -5.59 -2.16 5.96
CA ALA A 55 -5.03 -2.32 7.30
C ALA A 55 -4.63 -0.96 7.91
N PRO A 56 -4.64 -0.85 9.25
CA PRO A 56 -4.18 0.34 9.95
C PRO A 56 -2.68 0.60 9.72
N ASP A 57 -2.31 1.87 9.58
CA ASP A 57 -0.93 2.34 9.60
C ASP A 57 -0.42 2.47 11.05
N LYS A 58 0.82 2.95 11.21
CA LYS A 58 1.42 3.22 12.53
C LYS A 58 0.63 4.19 13.42
N ASN A 59 -0.31 4.95 12.86
CA ASN A 59 -1.18 5.90 13.56
C ASN A 59 -2.61 5.37 13.69
N GLY A 60 -2.85 4.08 13.42
CA GLY A 60 -4.17 3.44 13.47
C GLY A 60 -5.11 3.80 12.30
N ARG A 61 -4.63 4.52 11.28
CA ARG A 61 -5.47 4.94 10.14
C ARG A 61 -5.52 3.83 9.10
N PRO A 62 -6.69 3.45 8.56
CA PRO A 62 -6.80 2.37 7.57
C PRO A 62 -6.26 2.82 6.19
N PHE A 63 -4.95 2.82 6.07
CA PHE A 63 -4.19 3.43 4.97
C PHE A 63 -3.26 2.44 4.26
N VAL A 64 -3.03 1.26 4.82
CA VAL A 64 -2.11 0.25 4.28
C VAL A 64 -2.91 -0.76 3.46
N PRO A 65 -2.63 -0.93 2.16
CA PRO A 65 -3.37 -1.87 1.32
C PRO A 65 -3.04 -3.32 1.68
N VAL A 66 -4.08 -4.15 1.72
CA VAL A 66 -4.00 -5.62 1.79
C VAL A 66 -4.37 -6.16 0.42
N PHE A 67 -3.46 -6.91 -0.20
CA PHE A 67 -3.61 -7.39 -1.56
C PHE A 67 -4.13 -8.83 -1.57
N ALA A 68 -4.94 -9.15 -2.58
CA ALA A 68 -5.29 -10.51 -2.94
C ALA A 68 -5.05 -10.73 -4.43
N TRP A 69 -4.78 -11.98 -4.81
CA TRP A 69 -4.63 -12.35 -6.21
C TRP A 69 -5.99 -12.54 -6.88
N GLY A 70 -6.14 -12.03 -8.10
CA GLY A 70 -7.33 -12.16 -8.92
C GLY A 70 -7.89 -10.82 -9.42
N SER A 71 -8.81 -10.91 -10.36
CA SER A 71 -9.36 -9.77 -11.11
C SER A 71 -10.65 -9.23 -10.50
N ARG A 72 -10.61 -8.83 -9.22
CA ARG A 72 -11.74 -8.12 -8.60
C ARG A 72 -11.48 -6.61 -8.58
N PRO A 73 -12.53 -5.77 -8.50
CA PRO A 73 -12.35 -4.34 -8.24
C PRO A 73 -11.64 -4.12 -6.90
N ASP A 74 -10.86 -3.04 -6.82
CA ASP A 74 -10.27 -2.64 -5.55
C ASP A 74 -11.36 -2.21 -4.56
N THR A 75 -11.17 -2.62 -3.32
CA THR A 75 -11.97 -2.12 -2.21
C THR A 75 -11.66 -0.63 -2.02
N PRO A 76 -12.69 0.24 -2.01
CA PRO A 76 -12.49 1.67 -1.87
C PRO A 76 -11.80 1.96 -0.55
N ARG A 77 -10.91 2.96 -0.57
CA ARG A 77 -10.19 3.36 0.63
C ARG A 77 -11.16 3.92 1.68
N PRO A 78 -11.15 3.41 2.92
CA PRO A 78 -11.92 3.98 4.00
C PRO A 78 -11.43 5.39 4.34
N GLY A 79 -12.38 6.28 4.60
CA GLY A 79 -12.16 7.69 4.88
C GLY A 79 -12.42 8.59 3.66
N ARG A 80 -12.69 9.87 3.92
CA ARG A 80 -12.97 10.85 2.88
C ARG A 80 -11.72 11.11 2.05
N ALA A 81 -11.79 10.83 0.74
CA ALA A 81 -10.82 11.37 -0.19
C ALA A 81 -10.96 12.90 -0.21
N LEU A 82 -9.96 13.62 0.32
CA LEU A 82 -9.96 15.09 0.25
C LEU A 82 -9.83 15.50 -1.21
N THR A 83 -10.74 16.36 -1.65
CA THR A 83 -10.64 17.01 -2.96
C THR A 83 -9.34 17.81 -3.07
N PRO A 84 -8.81 18.10 -4.27
CA PRO A 84 -7.63 18.95 -4.43
C PRO A 84 -7.75 20.30 -3.72
N ALA A 85 -8.94 20.91 -3.75
CA ALA A 85 -9.22 22.18 -3.06
C ALA A 85 -9.13 22.06 -1.52
N GLU A 86 -9.54 20.92 -0.96
CA GLU A 86 -9.45 20.66 0.48
C GLU A 86 -8.02 20.35 0.91
N GLN A 87 -7.26 19.62 0.08
CA GLN A 87 -5.84 19.42 0.30
C GLN A 87 -5.08 20.76 0.30
N MET A 88 -5.37 21.64 -0.66
CA MET A 88 -4.80 22.99 -0.69
C MET A 88 -5.17 23.81 0.55
N ARG A 89 -6.45 23.82 0.96
CA ARG A 89 -6.90 24.51 2.18
C ARG A 89 -6.15 24.02 3.41
N LYS A 90 -6.05 22.70 3.59
CA LYS A 90 -5.30 22.10 4.70
C LYS A 90 -3.82 22.48 4.68
N THR A 91 -3.19 22.46 3.50
CA THR A 91 -1.77 22.81 3.33
C THR A 91 -1.51 24.29 3.64
N ARG A 92 -2.41 25.19 3.22
CA ARG A 92 -2.32 26.62 3.56
C ARG A 92 -2.47 26.85 5.07
N ALA A 93 -3.47 26.21 5.69
CA ALA A 93 -3.71 26.31 7.14
C ALA A 93 -2.52 25.78 7.97
N SER A 94 -1.87 24.69 7.54
CA SER A 94 -0.66 24.20 8.22
C SER A 94 0.52 25.15 8.09
N ARG A 95 0.68 25.81 6.94
CA ARG A 95 1.74 26.81 6.72
C ARG A 95 1.52 28.06 7.55
N SER A 96 0.29 28.57 7.62
CA SER A 96 -0.01 29.75 8.44
C SER A 96 0.23 29.49 9.93
N ARG A 97 -0.13 28.29 10.42
CA ARG A 97 0.09 27.88 11.80
C ARG A 97 1.58 27.74 12.14
N ALA A 98 2.36 27.12 11.25
CA ALA A 98 3.81 27.03 11.42
C ALA A 98 4.48 28.43 11.42
N ALA A 99 3.99 29.36 10.61
CA ALA A 99 4.49 30.73 10.58
C ALA A 99 4.12 31.54 11.84
N SER A 100 2.97 31.26 12.46
CA SER A 100 2.57 31.91 13.71
C SER A 100 3.30 31.35 14.94
N GLU A 101 3.67 30.07 14.94
CA GLU A 101 4.41 29.43 16.05
C GLU A 101 5.92 29.73 16.03
N ALA A 102 6.43 30.29 14.92
CA ALA A 102 7.85 30.66 14.74
C ALA A 102 8.15 32.15 15.05
N ARG A 103 7.18 32.88 15.61
CA ARG A 103 7.31 34.27 16.08
C ARG A 103 7.13 34.32 17.59
#